data_AF-A0A6B9ZQP1-F1
#
_entry.id   AF-A0A6B9ZQP1-F1
#
_cell.length_a   1.000
_cell.length_b   1.000
_cell.length_c   1.000
_cell.angle_alpha   90.00
_cell.angle_beta   90.00
_cell.angle_gamma   90.00
#
_symmetry.space_group_name_H-M   'P 1'
#
loop_
_entity.id
_entity.type
_entity.pdbx_description
1 polymer ?
#
loop_
_entity_poly.entity_id
_entity_poly.type
_entity_poly.pdbx_seq_one_letter_code
_entity_poly.pdbx_strand_id
1 'polypeptide(L)'
;MNKFILATVVLAIAIFFFASRYAAQYQVATKGTVVKMLLTDRPTFCEGGKSLQSQAAFQYNGMTYKKNVSRFFCSKHFVGEYMDMRYLRGHELVLYPDEVMGSSFYLIGSILLLMIIGVVMVFRSGKLR
;
A
#
# COMPACT_ATOMS: atom_id res chain seq x y z
N MET A 1 -4.86 0.81 -35.43
CA MET A 1 -5.06 0.21 -34.09
C MET A 1 -6.27 0.88 -33.44
N ASN A 2 -7.29 0.11 -33.05
CA ASN A 2 -8.55 0.68 -32.56
C ASN A 2 -8.31 1.43 -31.24
N LYS A 3 -8.73 2.70 -31.14
CA LYS A 3 -8.43 3.58 -29.99
C LYS A 3 -8.88 2.95 -28.65
N PHE A 4 -9.94 2.13 -28.69
CA PHE A 4 -10.43 1.36 -27.55
C PHE A 4 -9.46 0.29 -27.06
N ILE A 5 -8.81 -0.45 -27.97
CA ILE A 5 -7.86 -1.51 -27.60
C ILE A 5 -6.65 -0.89 -26.87
N LEU A 6 -6.13 0.22 -27.39
CA LEU A 6 -5.02 0.93 -26.75
C LEU A 6 -5.38 1.42 -25.34
N ALA A 7 -6.57 2.00 -25.16
CA ALA A 7 -7.05 2.44 -23.85
C ALA A 7 -7.19 1.28 -22.85
N THR A 8 -7.65 0.11 -23.32
CA THR A 8 -7.83 -1.07 -22.45
C THR A 8 -6.48 -1.64 -22.02
N VAL A 9 -5.49 -1.68 -22.92
CA VAL A 9 -4.13 -2.14 -22.60
C VAL A 9 -3.45 -1.21 -21.60
N VAL A 10 -3.49 0.11 -21.81
CA VAL A 10 -2.91 1.08 -20.87
C VAL A 10 -3.54 0.96 -19.48
N LEU A 11 -4.86 0.80 -19.42
CA LEU A 11 -5.57 0.65 -18.16
C LEU A 11 -5.25 -0.68 -17.46
N ALA A 12 -5.14 -1.79 -18.20
CA ALA A 12 -4.74 -3.09 -17.65
C ALA A 12 -3.35 -3.04 -17.02
N ILE A 13 -2.40 -2.35 -17.68
CA ILE A 13 -1.04 -2.15 -17.14
C ILE A 13 -1.10 -1.32 -15.85
N ALA A 14 -1.87 -0.23 -15.81
CA ALA A 14 -2.02 0.59 -14.61
C ALA A 14 -2.60 -0.22 -13.44
N ILE A 15 -3.64 -1.03 -13.68
CA ILE A 15 -4.25 -1.91 -12.66
C ILE A 15 -3.22 -2.94 -12.17
N PHE A 16 -2.43 -3.54 -13.07
CA PHE A 16 -1.42 -4.52 -12.69
C PHE A 16 -0.36 -3.94 -11.74
N PHE A 17 0.18 -2.75 -12.06
CA PHE A 17 1.12 -2.06 -11.18
C PHE A 17 0.51 -1.66 -9.83
N PHE A 18 -0.77 -1.27 -9.83
CA PHE A 18 -1.46 -0.94 -8.59
C PHE A 18 -1.65 -2.20 -7.74
N ALA A 19 -2.21 -3.26 -8.32
CA ALA A 19 -2.49 -4.53 -7.65
C ALA A 19 -1.23 -5.18 -7.05
N SER A 20 -0.08 -5.11 -7.74
CA SER A 20 1.17 -5.69 -7.25
C SER A 20 1.66 -5.04 -5.95
N ARG A 21 1.48 -3.72 -5.79
CA ARG A 21 1.82 -3.02 -4.53
C ARG A 21 0.93 -3.46 -3.37
N TYR A 22 -0.38 -3.60 -3.60
CA TYR A 22 -1.29 -4.07 -2.55
C TYR A 22 -1.11 -5.55 -2.22
N ALA A 23 -0.74 -6.38 -3.20
CA ALA A 23 -0.45 -7.79 -2.99
C ALA A 23 0.73 -7.98 -2.01
N ALA A 24 1.78 -7.16 -2.12
CA ALA A 24 2.90 -7.20 -1.17
C ALA A 24 2.44 -6.85 0.26
N GLN A 25 1.66 -5.77 0.42
CA GLN A 25 1.06 -5.43 1.72
C GLN A 25 0.18 -6.56 2.26
N TYR A 26 -0.58 -7.24 1.39
CA TYR A 26 -1.47 -8.33 1.77
C TYR A 26 -0.71 -9.53 2.31
N GLN A 27 0.39 -9.87 1.67
CA GLN A 27 1.26 -10.94 2.14
C GLN A 27 1.87 -10.60 3.50
N VAL A 28 2.37 -9.38 3.71
CA VAL A 28 2.88 -8.96 5.03
C VAL A 28 1.77 -8.98 6.07
N ALA A 29 0.56 -8.52 5.74
CA ALA A 29 -0.55 -8.50 6.68
C ALA A 29 -1.01 -9.91 7.12
N THR A 30 -1.05 -10.87 6.19
CA THR A 30 -1.61 -12.22 6.42
C THR A 30 -0.57 -13.26 6.84
N LYS A 31 0.66 -13.17 6.34
CA LYS A 31 1.74 -14.13 6.57
C LYS A 31 2.90 -13.56 7.40
N GLY A 32 2.90 -12.26 7.65
CA GLY A 32 3.93 -11.62 8.46
C GLY A 32 3.83 -11.99 9.93
N THR A 33 4.97 -11.94 10.60
CA THR A 33 5.10 -12.19 12.05
C THR A 33 5.34 -10.88 12.77
N VAL A 34 4.83 -10.75 14.00
CA VAL A 34 5.08 -9.58 14.83
C VAL A 34 6.48 -9.70 15.43
N VAL A 35 7.31 -8.69 15.19
CA VAL A 35 8.68 -8.59 15.68
C VAL A 35 8.91 -7.22 16.30
N LYS A 36 9.86 -7.13 17.23
CA LYS A 36 10.27 -5.85 17.82
C LYS A 36 11.32 -5.20 16.92
N MET A 37 11.02 -4.01 16.42
CA MET A 37 11.95 -3.21 15.63
C MET A 37 12.39 -1.99 16.40
N LEU A 38 13.66 -1.61 16.28
CA LEU A 38 14.22 -0.43 16.92
C LEU A 38 13.90 0.81 16.08
N LEU A 39 13.24 1.81 16.67
CA LEU A 39 13.05 3.11 16.03
C LEU A 39 14.40 3.85 15.99
N THR A 40 15.01 3.94 14.81
CA THR A 40 16.33 4.57 14.64
C THR A 40 16.24 6.03 14.21
N ASP A 41 15.16 6.40 13.51
CA ASP A 41 14.98 7.78 13.04
C ASP A 41 13.51 8.20 13.10
N ARG A 42 13.31 9.45 13.52
CA ARG A 42 11.98 10.07 13.57
C ARG A 42 11.75 10.91 12.32
N PRO A 43 10.48 11.19 11.97
CA PRO A 43 10.20 12.09 10.88
C PRO A 43 10.86 13.46 11.07
N THR A 44 11.42 14.02 10.01
CA THR A 44 12.04 15.35 10.02
C THR A 44 11.06 16.46 10.40
N PHE A 45 9.76 16.26 10.12
CA PHE A 45 8.70 17.21 10.43
C PHE A 45 7.71 16.60 11.42
N CYS A 46 7.95 16.88 12.70
CA CYS A 46 7.08 16.48 13.81
C CYS A 46 6.11 17.60 14.24
N GLU A 47 6.45 18.87 14.00
CA GLU A 47 5.70 20.04 14.43
C GLU A 47 5.30 20.92 13.23
N GLY A 48 4.04 21.38 13.19
CA GLY A 48 3.62 22.53 12.37
C GLY A 48 3.56 22.39 10.83
N GLY A 49 4.26 21.45 10.19
CA GLY A 49 4.29 21.33 8.73
C GLY A 49 3.03 20.70 8.12
N LYS A 50 2.49 21.29 7.04
CA LYS A 50 1.41 20.73 6.19
C LYS A 50 1.82 19.45 5.43
N SER A 51 2.81 18.69 5.89
CA SER A 51 3.28 17.49 5.18
C SER A 51 2.39 16.30 5.54
N LEU A 52 1.71 15.77 4.52
CA LEU A 52 0.81 14.61 4.62
C LEU A 52 1.53 13.28 4.82
N GLN A 53 2.87 13.23 4.76
CA GLN A 53 3.63 11.99 4.87
C GLN A 53 4.94 12.21 5.65
N SER A 54 4.91 11.80 6.91
CA SER A 54 6.08 11.77 7.79
C SER A 54 6.59 10.34 7.83
N GLN A 55 7.84 10.09 7.44
CA GLN A 55 8.46 8.76 7.45
C GLN A 55 9.32 8.58 8.70
N ALA A 56 9.16 7.45 9.37
CA ALA A 56 10.07 6.99 10.42
C ALA A 56 10.88 5.78 9.92
N ALA A 57 12.08 5.59 10.46
CA ALA A 57 12.95 4.47 10.12
C ALA A 57 13.09 3.51 11.30
N PHE A 58 12.96 2.22 11.00
CA PHE A 58 12.99 1.12 11.95
C PHE A 58 14.09 0.13 11.56
N GLN A 59 14.86 -0.36 12.52
CA GLN A 59 15.91 -1.34 12.28
C GLN A 59 15.52 -2.72 12.82
N TYR A 60 15.76 -3.74 12.00
CA TYR A 60 15.58 -5.13 12.37
C TYR A 60 16.51 -6.02 11.54
N ASN A 61 17.23 -6.95 12.19
CA ASN A 61 18.19 -7.86 11.54
C ASN A 61 19.21 -7.14 10.63
N GLY A 62 19.72 -5.99 11.05
CA GLY A 62 20.70 -5.20 10.29
C GLY A 62 20.13 -4.46 9.07
N MET A 63 18.83 -4.57 8.80
CA MET A 63 18.14 -3.83 7.73
C MET A 63 17.31 -2.67 8.30
N THR A 64 17.20 -1.60 7.51
CA THR A 64 16.39 -0.42 7.84
C THR A 64 15.12 -0.38 7.00
N TYR A 65 13.98 -0.31 7.66
CA TYR A 65 12.66 -0.26 7.08
C TYR A 65 12.06 1.12 7.30
N LYS A 66 11.51 1.72 6.23
CA LYS A 66 10.83 3.02 6.32
C LYS A 66 9.34 2.82 6.35
N LYS A 67 8.65 3.57 7.21
CA LYS A 67 7.19 3.55 7.30
C LYS A 67 6.63 4.95 7.44
N ASN A 68 5.52 5.19 6.74
CA ASN A 68 4.72 6.39 6.96
C ASN A 68 4.02 6.31 8.31
N VAL A 69 4.18 7.36 9.12
CA VAL A 69 3.63 7.45 10.46
C VAL A 69 2.71 8.66 10.60
N SER A 70 1.84 8.62 11.61
CA SER A 70 0.93 9.73 11.91
C SER A 70 1.68 10.98 12.36
N ARG A 71 1.05 12.15 12.20
CA ARG A 71 1.57 13.42 12.70
C ARG A 71 1.82 13.41 14.22
N PHE A 72 1.06 12.60 14.97
CA PHE A 72 1.22 12.45 16.42
C PHE A 72 2.25 11.39 16.81
N PHE A 73 2.98 10.79 15.86
CA PHE A 73 3.96 9.76 16.17
C PHE A 73 5.09 10.30 17.05
N CYS A 74 5.59 11.49 16.76
CA CYS A 74 6.73 12.06 17.48
C CYS A 74 6.41 12.50 18.92
N SER A 75 5.14 12.76 19.24
CA SER A 75 4.73 13.09 20.61
C SER A 75 4.57 11.85 21.49
N LYS A 76 4.51 10.66 20.89
CA LYS A 76 4.31 9.39 21.58
C LYS A 76 5.56 8.50 21.62
N HIS A 77 6.45 8.64 20.63
CA HIS A 77 7.57 7.73 20.45
C HIS A 77 8.91 8.45 20.31
N PHE A 78 9.97 7.79 20.76
CA PHE A 78 11.34 8.32 20.81
C PHE A 78 12.34 7.40 20.12
N VAL A 79 13.40 7.98 19.53
CA VAL A 79 14.50 7.19 18.95
C VAL A 79 15.11 6.31 20.04
N GLY A 80 15.37 5.04 19.71
CA GLY A 80 15.83 4.03 20.67
C GLY A 80 14.70 3.15 21.24
N GLU A 81 13.44 3.48 20.98
CA GLU A 81 12.29 2.68 21.40
C GLU A 81 12.11 1.43 20.52
N TYR A 82 11.69 0.32 21.13
CA TYR A 82 11.28 -0.88 20.40
C TYR A 82 9.78 -0.86 20.16
N MET A 83 9.39 -1.00 18.90
CA MET A 83 7.99 -1.05 18.48
C MET A 83 7.66 -2.42 17.88
N ASP A 84 6.48 -2.93 18.20
CA ASP A 84 5.95 -4.13 17.59
C ASP A 84 5.50 -3.82 16.16
N MET A 85 6.10 -4.53 15.20
CA MET A 85 5.86 -4.36 13.77
C MET A 85 5.66 -5.72 13.12
N ARG A 86 4.75 -5.81 12.16
CA ARG A 86 4.55 -7.01 11.34
C ARG A 86 5.55 -7.01 10.18
N TYR A 87 6.33 -8.09 10.12
CA TYR A 87 7.42 -8.30 9.18
C TYR A 87 7.26 -9.61 8.43
N LEU A 88 7.62 -9.59 7.14
CA LEU A 88 7.75 -10.80 6.32
C LEU A 88 9.11 -10.81 5.65
N ARG A 89 9.83 -11.93 5.78
CA ARG A 89 11.15 -12.09 5.17
C ARG A 89 11.05 -12.04 3.64
N GLY A 90 11.92 -11.23 3.04
CA GLY A 90 11.93 -11.00 1.59
C GLY A 90 11.11 -9.79 1.14
N HIS A 91 10.42 -9.11 2.07
CA HIS A 91 9.62 -7.92 1.78
C HIS A 91 10.27 -6.69 2.42
N GLU A 92 10.31 -5.59 1.68
CA GLU A 92 10.87 -4.30 2.14
C GLU A 92 9.88 -3.49 2.98
N LEU A 93 8.63 -3.97 3.10
CA LEU A 93 7.54 -3.27 3.76
C LEU A 93 7.25 -3.87 5.14
N VAL A 94 6.98 -2.98 6.09
CA VAL A 94 6.55 -3.32 7.45
C VAL A 94 5.20 -2.67 7.76
N LEU A 95 4.37 -3.38 8.50
CA LEU A 95 3.02 -2.94 8.91
C LEU A 95 2.94 -2.83 10.43
N TYR A 96 2.05 -1.98 10.93
CA TYR A 96 1.69 -2.10 12.35
C TYR A 96 0.88 -3.40 12.56
N PRO A 97 0.92 -4.01 13.76
CA PRO A 97 0.16 -5.23 14.05
C PRO A 97 -1.34 -5.08 13.78
N ASP A 98 -1.88 -3.88 14.04
CA ASP A 98 -3.31 -3.58 13.94
C ASP A 98 -3.67 -2.87 12.63
N GLU A 99 -2.72 -2.75 11.70
CA GLU A 99 -2.95 -2.08 10.43
C GLU A 99 -3.85 -2.93 9.54
N VAL A 100 -5.14 -2.56 9.51
CA VAL A 100 -6.11 -3.15 8.60
C VAL A 100 -5.74 -2.72 7.19
N MET A 101 -5.67 -3.68 6.27
CA MET A 101 -5.45 -3.36 4.86
C MET A 101 -6.49 -2.36 4.39
N GLY A 102 -6.00 -1.20 3.91
CA GLY A 102 -6.85 -0.06 3.61
C GLY A 102 -7.98 -0.37 2.63
N SER A 103 -9.07 0.39 2.77
CA SER A 103 -10.24 0.43 1.89
C SER A 103 -9.94 0.44 0.38
N SER A 104 -8.72 0.83 0.00
CA SER A 104 -8.20 0.78 -1.37
C SER A 104 -8.23 -0.62 -2.01
N PHE A 105 -8.10 -1.71 -1.25
CA PHE A 105 -8.20 -3.05 -1.82
C PHE A 105 -9.62 -3.36 -2.35
N TYR A 106 -10.64 -2.95 -1.60
CA TYR A 106 -12.04 -3.06 -2.02
C TYR A 106 -12.37 -2.16 -3.22
N LEU A 107 -11.75 -0.98 -3.29
CA LEU A 107 -11.85 -0.08 -4.44
C LEU A 107 -11.31 -0.70 -5.73
N ILE A 108 -10.20 -1.44 -5.67
CA ILE A 108 -9.66 -2.12 -6.85
C ILE A 108 -10.63 -3.20 -7.34
N GLY A 109 -11.21 -3.97 -6.39
CA GLY A 109 -12.22 -4.98 -6.70
C GLY A 109 -13.46 -4.38 -7.38
N SER A 110 -13.96 -3.25 -6.89
CA SER A 110 -15.13 -2.59 -7.48
C SER A 110 -14.85 -1.96 -8.85
N ILE A 111 -13.66 -1.38 -9.06
CA ILE A 111 -13.25 -0.86 -10.38
C ILE A 111 -13.14 -1.99 -11.41
N LEU A 112 -12.57 -3.13 -11.03
CA LEU A 112 -12.50 -4.32 -11.90
C LEU A 112 -13.90 -4.82 -12.28
N LEU A 113 -14.82 -4.87 -11.33
CA LEU A 113 -16.21 -5.26 -11.58
C LEU A 113 -16.89 -4.32 -12.59
N LEU A 114 -16.76 -3.00 -12.40
CA LEU A 114 -17.32 -1.99 -13.30
C LEU A 114 -16.73 -2.09 -14.71
N MET A 115 -15.44 -2.38 -14.82
CA MET A 115 -14.76 -2.63 -16.10
C MET A 115 -15.34 -3.83 -16.84
N ILE A 116 -15.53 -4.96 -16.15
CA ILE A 116 -16.12 -6.16 -16.76
C ILE A 116 -17.54 -5.84 -17.25
N ILE A 117 -18.35 -5.16 -16.44
CA ILE A 117 -19.71 -4.75 -16.82
C ILE A 117 -19.68 -3.84 -18.05
N GLY A 118 -18.80 -2.83 -18.07
CA GLY A 118 -18.66 -1.90 -19.20
C GLY A 118 -18.28 -2.60 -20.50
N VAL A 119 -17.32 -3.53 -20.45
CA VAL A 119 -16.93 -4.34 -21.62
C VAL A 119 -18.10 -5.18 -22.11
N VAL A 120 -18.80 -5.88 -21.21
CA VAL A 120 -19.98 -6.69 -21.57
C VAL A 120 -21.08 -5.85 -22.21
N MET A 121 -21.36 -4.66 -21.68
CA MET A 121 -22.35 -3.75 -22.27
C MET A 121 -21.94 -3.30 -23.68
N VAL A 122 -20.68 -2.90 -23.89
CA VAL A 122 -20.19 -2.47 -25.21
C VAL A 122 -20.27 -3.59 -26.24
N PHE A 123 -19.87 -4.82 -25.87
CA PHE A 123 -20.00 -5.98 -26.76
C PHE A 123 -21.46 -6.32 -27.07
N ARG A 124 -22.37 -6.16 -26.11
CA ARG A 124 -23.81 -6.39 -26.33
C ARG A 124 -24.41 -5.32 -27.26
N SER A 125 -24.02 -4.06 -27.11
CA SER A 125 -24.46 -2.94 -27.95
C SER A 125 -23.89 -2.99 -29.37
N GLY A 126 -22.65 -3.47 -29.53
CA GLY A 126 -22.00 -3.65 -30.84
C GLY A 126 -22.57 -4.82 -31.66
N LYS A 127 -23.24 -5.78 -31.01
CA LYS A 127 -23.89 -6.94 -31.66
C LYS A 127 -25.33 -6.64 -32.11
N LEU A 128 -25.88 -5.50 -31.71
CA LEU A 128 -27.22 -5.01 -32.08
C LEU A 128 -27.20 -4.00 -33.25
N ARG A 129 -26.04 -3.80 -33.89
CA ARG A 129 -25.87 -2.91 -35.03
C ARG A 129 -25.43 -3.69 -36.26
#